data_AF-A0A0Q3T2E4-F1
#
_entry.id   AF-A0A0Q3T2E4-F1
#
_cell.length_a   1.000
_cell.length_b   1.000
_cell.length_c   1.000
_cell.angle_alpha   90.00
_cell.angle_beta   90.00
_cell.angle_gamma   90.00
#
_symmetry.space_group_name_H-M   'P 1'
#
loop_
_entity.id
_entity.type
_entity.pdbx_description
1 polymer ?
#
loop_
_entity_poly.entity_id
_entity_poly.type
_entity_poly.pdbx_seq_one_letter_code
_entity_poly.pdbx_strand_id
1 'polypeptide(L)'
;MSEIIGTRICDTHALPDIDALAERLIATALRLQIRIVTVESCTAGLMAHALSQPFGAASALAGGFITYTKDAKEKLVDVPRNLLEEYTAVHAEVARAMAVGALKRSQADCALAVTGVTGSEPDEDGNPIGRAFIGTARGSRTAALHCEFGELAPDALTHATMQAALCFMLAQLGDEGARRSLQAAQADERQTRRPGEGSGSLAAGRTMASPRW
;
A
#
# COMPACT_ATOMS: atom_id res chain seq x y z
N MET A 1 18.21 0.24 6.83
CA MET A 1 17.30 -0.91 7.03
C MET A 1 16.01 -0.60 6.29
N SER A 2 15.78 -1.31 5.19
CA SER A 2 14.55 -1.25 4.40
C SER A 2 13.46 -2.02 5.15
N GLU A 3 12.60 -1.33 5.89
CA GLU A 3 11.38 -1.94 6.41
C GLU A 3 10.45 -2.22 5.23
N ILE A 4 10.37 -3.48 4.85
CA ILE A 4 9.20 -4.05 4.19
C ILE A 4 8.47 -4.77 5.32
N ILE A 5 7.34 -4.21 5.77
CA ILE A 5 6.43 -4.94 6.66
C ILE A 5 5.25 -5.34 5.77
N GLY A 6 5.33 -6.57 5.25
CA GLY A 6 4.18 -7.24 4.67
C GLY A 6 3.11 -7.32 5.73
N THR A 7 2.13 -6.42 5.66
CA THR A 7 1.07 -6.36 6.63
C THR A 7 -0.23 -6.11 5.93
N ARG A 8 -0.89 -7.24 5.69
CA ARG A 8 -2.21 -7.34 5.12
C ARG A 8 -3.19 -6.49 5.95
N ILE A 9 -3.57 -5.33 5.41
CA ILE A 9 -4.67 -4.55 5.96
C ILE A 9 -5.95 -5.21 5.52
N CYS A 10 -6.73 -5.71 6.48
CA CYS A 10 -7.96 -6.47 6.23
C CYS A 10 -9.20 -5.72 6.70
N ASP A 11 -9.06 -4.85 7.70
CA ASP A 11 -10.15 -4.04 8.25
C ASP A 11 -9.93 -2.55 7.99
N THR A 12 -10.75 -1.99 7.12
CA THR A 12 -10.71 -0.58 6.74
C THR A 12 -11.41 0.32 7.76
N HIS A 13 -12.25 -0.22 8.66
CA HIS A 13 -12.93 0.55 9.72
C HIS A 13 -11.97 0.98 10.84
N ALA A 14 -10.87 0.26 11.03
CA ALA A 14 -9.80 0.63 11.94
C ALA A 14 -8.97 1.84 11.45
N LEU A 15 -9.09 2.20 10.17
CA LEU A 15 -8.40 3.35 9.59
C LEU A 15 -9.25 4.62 9.75
N PRO A 16 -8.63 5.75 10.12
CA PRO A 16 -9.36 7.01 10.21
C PRO A 16 -9.88 7.48 8.84
N ASP A 17 -10.81 8.42 8.88
CA ASP A 17 -11.37 9.07 7.68
C ASP A 17 -10.29 9.81 6.86
N ILE A 18 -10.49 9.87 5.53
CA ILE A 18 -9.52 10.46 4.59
C ILE A 18 -9.29 11.95 4.88
N ASP A 19 -10.33 12.73 5.16
CA ASP A 19 -10.19 14.16 5.40
C ASP A 19 -9.39 14.41 6.68
N ALA A 20 -9.70 13.64 7.73
CA ALA A 20 -8.98 13.71 9.01
C ALA A 20 -7.51 13.24 8.89
N LEU A 21 -7.20 12.32 7.98
CA LEU A 21 -5.83 11.90 7.68
C LEU A 21 -5.09 12.94 6.85
N ALA A 22 -5.75 13.51 5.84
CA ALA A 22 -5.18 14.54 4.97
C ALA A 22 -4.84 15.81 5.78
N GLU A 23 -5.76 16.30 6.60
CA GLU A 23 -5.52 17.44 7.50
C GLU A 23 -4.31 17.22 8.39
N ARG A 24 -4.22 16.03 8.98
CA ARG A 24 -3.12 15.67 9.90
C ARG A 24 -1.80 15.51 9.18
N LEU A 25 -1.80 14.97 7.96
CA LEU A 25 -0.61 14.83 7.14
C LEU A 25 -0.08 16.21 6.71
N ILE A 26 -0.96 17.10 6.26
CA ILE A 26 -0.58 18.49 5.92
C ILE A 26 -0.07 19.24 7.16
N ALA A 27 -0.77 19.17 8.29
CA ALA A 27 -0.31 19.80 9.54
C ALA A 27 1.06 19.26 9.98
N THR A 28 1.29 17.95 9.85
CA THR A 28 2.58 17.31 10.16
C THR A 28 3.67 17.79 9.21
N ALA A 29 3.39 17.87 7.91
CA ALA A 29 4.33 18.36 6.92
C ALA A 29 4.73 19.83 7.18
N LEU A 30 3.77 20.69 7.49
CA LEU A 30 4.00 22.09 7.85
C LEU A 30 4.87 22.22 9.11
N ARG A 31 4.56 21.45 10.17
CA ARG A 31 5.34 21.44 11.42
C ARG A 31 6.78 20.98 11.20
N LEU A 32 6.98 20.00 10.32
CA LEU A 32 8.30 19.47 9.98
C LEU A 32 9.01 20.29 8.90
N GLN A 33 8.36 21.33 8.34
CA GLN A 33 8.83 22.13 7.22
C GLN A 33 9.26 21.29 6.01
N ILE A 34 8.45 20.28 5.68
CA ILE A 34 8.69 19.37 4.55
C ILE A 34 7.57 19.46 3.52
N ARG A 35 7.91 19.09 2.29
CA ARG A 35 7.00 18.98 1.15
C ARG A 35 6.78 17.53 0.75
N ILE A 36 5.58 17.21 0.27
CA ILE A 36 5.14 15.86 -0.12
C ILE A 36 4.77 15.87 -1.60
N VAL A 37 5.19 14.85 -2.36
CA VAL A 37 4.71 14.55 -3.72
C VAL A 37 3.91 13.25 -3.72
N THR A 38 2.82 13.18 -4.48
CA THR A 38 2.06 11.94 -4.68
C THR A 38 2.42 11.25 -6.00
N VAL A 39 2.31 9.93 -6.04
CA VAL A 39 2.42 9.12 -7.26
C VAL A 39 1.27 8.13 -7.28
N GLU A 40 0.38 8.29 -8.24
CA GLU A 40 -0.92 7.64 -8.22
C GLU A 40 -1.12 6.78 -9.46
N SER A 41 -1.53 5.54 -9.23
CA SER A 41 -2.05 4.66 -10.28
C SER A 41 -3.55 4.51 -10.07
N CYS A 42 -3.99 3.51 -9.29
CA CYS A 42 -5.40 3.18 -9.09
C CYS A 42 -6.24 4.26 -8.39
N THR A 43 -5.62 5.22 -7.70
CA THR A 43 -6.31 6.38 -7.09
C THR A 43 -6.45 7.58 -8.05
N ALA A 44 -5.76 7.57 -9.19
CA ALA A 44 -5.95 8.49 -10.32
C ALA A 44 -6.02 10.01 -9.98
N GLY A 45 -5.31 10.47 -8.94
CA GLY A 45 -5.27 11.88 -8.55
C GLY A 45 -6.10 12.22 -7.31
N LEU A 46 -6.90 11.28 -6.80
CA LEU A 46 -7.73 11.47 -5.61
C LEU A 46 -6.88 11.71 -4.35
N MET A 47 -5.67 11.14 -4.28
CA MET A 47 -4.75 11.42 -3.16
C MET A 47 -4.28 12.87 -3.17
N ALA A 48 -3.84 13.37 -4.33
CA ALA A 48 -3.46 14.77 -4.49
C ALA A 48 -4.63 15.71 -4.19
N HIS A 49 -5.84 15.36 -4.64
CA HIS A 49 -7.06 16.12 -4.36
C HIS A 49 -7.37 16.20 -2.85
N ALA A 50 -7.32 15.07 -2.14
CA ALA A 50 -7.54 15.05 -0.69
C ALA A 50 -6.50 15.91 0.05
N LEU A 51 -5.23 15.82 -0.33
CA LEU A 51 -4.15 16.60 0.28
C LEU A 51 -4.16 18.08 -0.10
N SER A 52 -4.90 18.49 -1.15
CA SER A 52 -5.03 19.90 -1.50
C SER A 52 -6.10 20.64 -0.70
N GLN A 53 -7.00 19.93 0.00
CA GLN A 53 -8.10 20.55 0.74
C GLN A 53 -7.69 21.23 2.06
N PRO A 54 -6.79 20.65 2.89
CA PRO A 54 -6.47 21.23 4.19
C PRO A 54 -5.82 22.61 4.11
N PHE A 55 -6.01 23.40 5.17
CA PHE A 55 -5.35 24.70 5.30
C PHE A 55 -3.82 24.57 5.24
N GLY A 56 -3.18 25.41 4.44
CA GLY A 56 -1.73 25.39 4.25
C GLY A 56 -1.21 24.33 3.28
N ALA A 57 -2.09 23.59 2.59
CA ALA A 57 -1.72 22.57 1.62
C ALA A 57 -0.73 23.08 0.55
N ALA A 58 -0.89 24.31 0.05
CA ALA A 58 0.01 24.87 -0.96
C ALA A 58 1.50 24.93 -0.53
N SER A 59 1.78 25.01 0.78
CA SER A 59 3.14 25.02 1.31
C SER A 59 3.72 23.62 1.48
N ALA A 60 2.85 22.61 1.65
CA ALA A 60 3.23 21.23 1.98
C ALA A 60 3.06 20.24 0.81
N LEU A 61 2.14 20.46 -0.11
CA LEU A 61 1.94 19.61 -1.29
C LEU A 61 2.76 20.16 -2.47
N ALA A 62 3.77 19.41 -2.91
CA ALA A 62 4.65 19.80 -4.00
C ALA A 62 4.04 19.57 -5.39
N GLY A 63 3.05 18.69 -5.48
CA GLY A 63 2.43 18.24 -6.73
C GLY A 63 2.19 16.72 -6.71
N GLY A 64 1.91 16.16 -7.87
CA GLY A 64 1.71 14.72 -8.02
C GLY A 64 1.93 14.23 -9.45
N PHE A 65 2.13 12.92 -9.58
CA PHE A 65 2.25 12.21 -10.84
C PHE A 65 1.14 11.17 -10.94
N ILE A 66 0.40 11.16 -12.05
CA ILE A 66 -0.54 10.08 -12.35
C ILE A 66 0.13 9.13 -13.36
N THR A 67 0.40 7.90 -12.93
CA THR A 67 1.18 6.88 -13.66
C THR A 67 0.38 5.60 -13.83
N TYR A 68 -0.80 5.73 -14.44
CA TYR A 68 -1.78 4.65 -14.54
C TYR A 68 -1.25 3.41 -15.29
N THR A 69 -0.46 3.62 -16.34
CA THR A 69 0.12 2.54 -17.15
C THR A 69 1.57 2.22 -16.75
N LYS A 70 2.05 1.02 -17.06
CA LYS A 70 3.47 0.63 -16.90
C LYS A 70 4.42 1.60 -17.62
N ASP A 71 4.06 2.00 -18.84
CA ASP A 71 4.82 2.98 -19.64
C ASP A 71 4.90 4.36 -18.95
N ALA A 72 3.81 4.81 -18.31
CA ALA A 72 3.82 6.05 -17.54
C ALA A 72 4.68 5.93 -16.27
N LYS A 73 4.67 4.77 -15.59
CA LYS A 73 5.56 4.50 -14.44
C LYS A 73 7.03 4.59 -14.84
N GLU A 74 7.40 4.03 -16.00
CA GLU A 74 8.75 4.12 -16.56
C GLU A 74 9.11 5.57 -16.93
N LYS A 75 8.30 6.24 -17.75
CA LYS A 75 8.64 7.57 -18.32
C LYS A 75 8.58 8.72 -17.33
N LEU A 76 7.58 8.73 -16.45
CA LEU A 76 7.29 9.88 -15.60
C LEU A 76 7.98 9.81 -14.24
N VAL A 77 8.24 8.59 -13.74
CA VAL A 77 8.84 8.38 -12.42
C VAL A 77 9.93 7.31 -12.43
N ASP A 78 10.59 7.07 -13.56
CA ASP A 78 11.79 6.22 -13.70
C ASP A 78 11.69 4.84 -13.02
N VAL A 79 10.51 4.21 -13.03
CA VAL A 79 10.44 2.81 -12.60
C VAL A 79 11.26 1.98 -13.59
N PRO A 80 12.26 1.21 -13.13
CA PRO A 80 13.08 0.40 -14.02
C PRO A 80 12.22 -0.62 -14.78
N ARG A 81 12.39 -0.70 -16.10
CA ARG A 81 11.63 -1.63 -16.95
C ARG A 81 11.75 -3.09 -16.50
N ASN A 82 12.95 -3.52 -16.13
CA ASN A 82 13.19 -4.88 -15.64
C ASN A 82 12.36 -5.22 -14.39
N LEU A 83 12.06 -4.23 -13.55
CA LEU A 83 11.24 -4.41 -12.35
C LEU A 83 9.76 -4.63 -12.74
N LEU A 84 9.27 -3.89 -13.74
CA LEU A 84 7.91 -4.06 -14.29
C LEU A 84 7.75 -5.41 -15.02
N GLU A 85 8.81 -5.89 -15.69
CA GLU A 85 8.82 -7.19 -16.35
C GLU A 85 8.87 -8.35 -15.34
N GLU A 86 9.65 -8.23 -14.26
CA GLU A 86 9.79 -9.26 -13.23
C GLU A 86 8.59 -9.35 -12.28
N TYR A 87 8.08 -8.19 -11.83
CA TYR A 87 7.09 -8.12 -10.74
C TYR A 87 5.73 -7.58 -11.16
N THR A 88 5.52 -7.18 -12.41
CA THR A 88 4.31 -6.49 -12.91
C THR A 88 4.14 -5.08 -12.33
N ALA A 89 2.97 -4.44 -12.48
CA ALA A 89 2.71 -3.09 -11.96
C ALA A 89 2.31 -3.04 -10.47
N VAL A 90 1.80 -4.15 -9.92
CA VAL A 90 1.21 -4.20 -8.57
C VAL A 90 2.12 -4.99 -7.64
N HIS A 91 3.22 -4.36 -7.23
CA HIS A 91 4.22 -4.99 -6.36
C HIS A 91 4.94 -3.98 -5.44
N ALA A 92 5.47 -4.46 -4.32
CA ALA A 92 6.14 -3.63 -3.33
C ALA A 92 7.35 -2.88 -3.91
N GLU A 93 8.20 -3.56 -4.67
CA GLU A 93 9.39 -2.95 -5.27
C GLU A 93 9.02 -1.90 -6.34
N VAL A 94 7.90 -2.08 -7.05
CA VAL A 94 7.37 -1.08 -8.01
C VAL A 94 6.91 0.15 -7.25
N ALA A 95 6.15 -0.02 -6.16
CA ALA A 95 5.67 1.08 -5.35
C ALA A 95 6.84 1.89 -4.73
N ARG A 96 7.92 1.23 -4.31
CA ARG A 96 9.15 1.90 -3.86
C ARG A 96 9.83 2.67 -4.99
N ALA A 97 9.98 2.04 -6.15
CA ALA A 97 10.58 2.68 -7.32
C ALA A 97 9.80 3.92 -7.74
N MET A 98 8.46 3.84 -7.76
CA MET A 98 7.56 4.98 -8.00
C MET A 98 7.82 6.13 -7.00
N ALA A 99 7.88 5.84 -5.70
CA ALA A 99 8.12 6.85 -4.68
C ALA A 99 9.51 7.48 -4.83
N VAL A 100 10.56 6.68 -5.06
CA VAL A 100 11.92 7.17 -5.27
C VAL A 100 12.03 8.05 -6.50
N GLY A 101 11.44 7.64 -7.63
CA GLY A 101 11.51 8.38 -8.87
C GLY A 101 10.77 9.71 -8.82
N ALA A 102 9.59 9.75 -8.20
CA ALA A 102 8.90 11.02 -7.98
C ALA A 102 9.62 11.96 -7.04
N LEU A 103 10.27 11.42 -6.00
CA LEU A 103 11.10 12.24 -5.11
C LEU A 103 12.27 12.87 -5.89
N LYS A 104 12.90 12.15 -6.81
CA LYS A 104 13.97 12.68 -7.68
C LYS A 104 13.48 13.70 -8.71
N ARG A 105 12.21 13.62 -9.10
CA ARG A 105 11.59 14.46 -10.14
C ARG A 105 10.76 15.62 -9.60
N SER A 106 10.81 15.85 -8.30
CA SER A 106 10.09 16.94 -7.63
C SER A 106 11.00 17.70 -6.67
N GLN A 107 10.49 18.82 -6.16
CA GLN A 107 11.11 19.58 -5.06
C GLN A 107 10.53 19.16 -3.70
N ALA A 108 10.07 17.91 -3.58
CA ALA A 108 9.53 17.38 -2.34
C ALA A 108 10.64 16.78 -1.47
N ASP A 109 10.38 16.68 -0.16
CA ASP A 109 11.25 15.98 0.78
C ASP A 109 10.81 14.52 0.97
N CYS A 110 9.52 14.26 0.71
CA CYS A 110 8.92 12.95 0.81
C CYS A 110 8.01 12.63 -0.38
N ALA A 111 7.90 11.35 -0.71
CA ALA A 111 6.97 10.85 -1.73
C ALA A 111 6.06 9.76 -1.16
N LEU A 112 4.80 9.77 -1.59
CA LEU A 112 3.80 8.73 -1.32
C LEU A 112 3.32 8.16 -2.66
N ALA A 113 3.56 6.88 -2.89
CA ALA A 113 3.20 6.18 -4.12
C ALA A 113 2.16 5.09 -3.87
N VAL A 114 1.24 4.91 -4.80
CA VAL A 114 0.17 3.91 -4.74
C VAL A 114 0.00 3.18 -6.07
N THR A 115 0.01 1.86 -6.03
CA THR A 115 -0.33 0.96 -7.15
C THR A 115 -1.19 -0.20 -6.65
N GLY A 116 -2.22 -0.60 -7.39
CA GLY A 116 -3.19 -1.59 -6.91
C GLY A 116 -4.30 -1.89 -7.91
N VAL A 117 -5.12 -2.88 -7.58
CA VAL A 117 -6.28 -3.33 -8.36
C VAL A 117 -7.55 -2.91 -7.63
N THR A 118 -8.06 -1.72 -7.95
CA THR A 118 -9.30 -1.17 -7.37
C THR A 118 -10.52 -1.32 -8.29
N GLY A 119 -10.36 -1.96 -9.47
CA GLY A 119 -11.45 -2.24 -10.40
C GLY A 119 -12.27 -3.47 -10.02
N SER A 120 -13.28 -3.77 -10.84
CA SER A 120 -14.17 -4.94 -10.64
C SER A 120 -13.62 -6.26 -11.19
N GLU A 121 -12.44 -6.23 -11.82
CA GLU A 121 -11.80 -7.39 -12.45
C GLU A 121 -10.31 -7.42 -12.07
N PRO A 122 -9.66 -8.59 -12.09
CA PRO A 122 -8.21 -8.69 -12.04
C PRO A 122 -7.55 -7.80 -13.10
N ASP A 123 -6.33 -7.33 -12.83
CA ASP A 123 -5.60 -6.55 -13.84
C ASP A 123 -5.09 -7.43 -15.00
N GLU A 124 -4.45 -6.78 -15.99
CA GLU A 124 -3.89 -7.43 -17.18
C GLU A 124 -2.83 -8.51 -16.88
N ASP A 125 -2.24 -8.49 -15.67
CA ASP A 125 -1.24 -9.45 -15.22
C ASP A 125 -1.82 -10.52 -14.28
N GLY A 126 -3.14 -10.50 -14.05
CA GLY A 126 -3.84 -11.44 -13.18
C GLY A 126 -3.72 -11.14 -11.69
N ASN A 127 -3.31 -9.93 -11.30
CA ASN A 127 -3.33 -9.53 -9.89
C ASN A 127 -4.78 -9.48 -9.38
N PRO A 128 -5.07 -10.03 -8.19
CA PRO A 128 -6.42 -10.10 -7.66
C PRO A 128 -6.96 -8.72 -7.26
N ILE A 129 -8.28 -8.59 -7.34
CA ILE A 129 -9.05 -7.44 -6.87
C ILE A 129 -8.72 -7.16 -5.39
N GLY A 130 -8.56 -5.88 -5.06
CA GLY A 130 -8.31 -5.43 -3.69
C GLY A 130 -6.87 -5.55 -3.21
N ARG A 131 -5.95 -6.04 -4.06
CA ARG A 131 -4.51 -5.96 -3.80
C ARG A 131 -4.01 -4.55 -4.07
N ALA A 132 -3.28 -3.98 -3.11
CA ALA A 132 -2.58 -2.71 -3.30
C ALA A 132 -1.20 -2.71 -2.64
N PHE A 133 -0.30 -1.90 -3.18
CA PHE A 133 1.01 -1.61 -2.60
C PHE A 133 1.21 -0.11 -2.50
N ILE A 134 1.71 0.30 -1.35
CA ILE A 134 1.98 1.69 -1.03
C ILE A 134 3.48 1.84 -0.79
N GLY A 135 4.11 2.76 -1.50
CA GLY A 135 5.53 3.08 -1.34
C GLY A 135 5.71 4.45 -0.69
N THR A 136 6.73 4.58 0.16
CA THR A 136 7.17 5.88 0.66
C THR A 136 8.66 6.07 0.44
N ALA A 137 9.07 7.31 0.24
CA ALA A 137 10.47 7.70 0.18
C ALA A 137 10.69 9.02 0.93
N ARG A 138 11.78 9.12 1.70
CA ARG A 138 12.26 10.35 2.35
C ARG A 138 13.79 10.33 2.42
N GLY A 139 14.43 11.14 1.58
CA GLY A 139 15.87 11.04 1.33
C GLY A 139 16.22 9.63 0.82
N SER A 140 17.18 8.96 1.46
CA SER A 140 17.57 7.58 1.13
C SER A 140 16.70 6.50 1.79
N ARG A 141 15.77 6.87 2.69
CA ARG A 141 14.90 5.92 3.36
C ARG A 141 13.67 5.65 2.51
N THR A 142 13.38 4.38 2.28
CA THR A 142 12.16 3.94 1.59
C THR A 142 11.47 2.86 2.39
N ALA A 143 10.15 2.75 2.27
CA ALA A 143 9.38 1.66 2.83
C ALA A 143 8.23 1.28 1.90
N ALA A 144 7.70 0.07 2.07
CA ALA A 144 6.54 -0.40 1.34
C ALA A 144 5.55 -1.09 2.29
N LEU A 145 4.27 -0.94 1.98
CA LEU A 145 3.16 -1.60 2.65
C LEU A 145 2.35 -2.37 1.61
N HIS A 146 2.01 -3.61 1.94
CA HIS A 146 1.16 -4.49 1.12
C HIS A 146 -0.22 -4.59 1.74
N CYS A 147 -1.27 -4.34 0.98
CA CYS A 147 -2.66 -4.41 1.42
C CYS A 147 -3.45 -5.45 0.62
N GLU A 148 -4.39 -6.12 1.28
CA GLU A 148 -5.35 -7.03 0.65
C GLU A 148 -6.73 -6.74 1.24
N PHE A 149 -7.50 -5.90 0.56
CA PHE A 149 -8.81 -5.47 1.06
C PHE A 149 -9.94 -6.48 0.75
N GLY A 150 -9.61 -7.57 0.04
CA GLY A 150 -10.60 -8.51 -0.47
C GLY A 150 -11.47 -7.91 -1.57
N GLU A 151 -12.61 -8.55 -1.82
CA GLU A 151 -13.57 -8.09 -2.83
C GLU A 151 -14.51 -7.04 -2.21
N LEU A 152 -14.25 -5.78 -2.53
CA LEU A 152 -15.14 -4.65 -2.20
C LEU A 152 -15.54 -3.94 -3.50
N ALA A 153 -16.53 -3.05 -3.42
CA ALA A 153 -16.88 -2.19 -4.54
C ALA A 153 -15.68 -1.30 -4.95
N PRO A 154 -15.52 -0.94 -6.24
CA PRO A 154 -14.36 -0.16 -6.71
C PRO A 154 -14.07 1.14 -5.94
N ASP A 155 -15.11 1.90 -5.62
CA ASP A 155 -14.97 3.13 -4.84
C ASP A 155 -14.51 2.85 -3.40
N ALA A 156 -14.98 1.76 -2.80
CA ALA A 156 -14.57 1.33 -1.47
C ALA A 156 -13.11 0.84 -1.45
N LEU A 157 -12.66 0.11 -2.49
CA LEU A 157 -11.26 -0.27 -2.65
C LEU A 157 -10.35 0.95 -2.81
N THR A 158 -10.79 1.92 -3.59
CA THR A 158 -10.06 3.18 -3.79
C THR A 158 -9.96 3.95 -2.47
N HIS A 159 -11.07 4.09 -1.74
CA HIS A 159 -11.11 4.73 -0.43
C HIS A 159 -10.21 4.03 0.60
N ALA A 160 -10.31 2.71 0.72
CA ALA A 160 -9.47 1.89 1.60
C ALA A 160 -7.97 2.06 1.31
N THR A 161 -7.62 2.03 0.02
CA THR A 161 -6.24 2.26 -0.44
C THR A 161 -5.75 3.64 -0.03
N MET A 162 -6.59 4.67 -0.16
CA MET A 162 -6.24 6.03 0.23
C MET A 162 -6.03 6.18 1.73
N GLN A 163 -6.93 5.63 2.55
CA GLN A 163 -6.80 5.62 4.00
C GLN A 163 -5.50 4.95 4.45
N ALA A 164 -5.21 3.76 3.90
CA ALA A 164 -3.98 3.03 4.20
C ALA A 164 -2.74 3.82 3.82
N ALA A 165 -2.75 4.48 2.66
CA ALA A 165 -1.61 5.25 2.16
C ALA A 165 -1.32 6.49 3.00
N LEU A 166 -2.35 7.27 3.35
CA LEU A 166 -2.18 8.45 4.21
C LEU A 166 -1.73 8.06 5.62
N CYS A 167 -2.33 7.01 6.18
CA CYS A 167 -1.97 6.48 7.49
C CYS A 167 -0.52 5.98 7.49
N PHE A 168 -0.11 5.25 6.45
CA PHE A 168 1.27 4.80 6.29
C PHE A 168 2.25 5.97 6.21
N MET A 169 1.95 7.00 5.42
CA MET A 169 2.82 8.17 5.33
C MET A 169 2.99 8.89 6.67
N LEU A 170 1.90 9.07 7.43
CA LEU A 170 1.95 9.62 8.79
C LEU A 170 2.83 8.77 9.73
N ALA A 171 2.70 7.44 9.69
CA ALA A 171 3.54 6.54 10.45
C ALA A 171 5.03 6.68 10.07
N GLN A 172 5.35 6.86 8.79
CA GLN A 172 6.72 7.11 8.32
C GLN A 172 7.26 8.48 8.76
N LEU A 173 6.39 9.44 9.06
CA LEU A 173 6.74 10.75 9.62
C LEU A 173 6.80 10.77 11.16
N GLY A 174 6.55 9.64 11.83
CA GLY A 174 6.64 9.54 13.29
C GLY A 174 5.31 9.62 14.03
N ASP A 175 4.17 9.57 13.35
CA ASP A 175 2.86 9.60 14.01
C ASP A 175 2.52 8.24 14.65
N GLU A 176 2.54 8.21 15.98
CA GLU A 176 2.22 7.01 16.77
C GLU A 176 0.74 6.59 16.69
N GLY A 177 -0.18 7.54 16.47
CA GLY A 177 -1.59 7.24 16.27
C GLY A 177 -1.82 6.47 14.98
N ALA A 178 -1.19 6.93 13.90
CA ALA A 178 -1.23 6.25 12.61
C ALA A 178 -0.60 4.85 12.68
N ARG A 179 0.54 4.70 13.37
CA ARG A 179 1.14 3.37 13.63
C ARG A 179 0.17 2.42 14.33
N ARG A 180 -0.53 2.89 15.36
CA ARG A 180 -1.54 2.08 16.06
C ARG A 180 -2.73 1.73 15.17
N SER A 181 -3.22 2.65 14.36
CA SER A 181 -4.31 2.36 13.39
C SER A 181 -3.91 1.30 12.38
N LEU A 182 -2.68 1.37 11.83
CA LEU A 182 -2.16 0.33 10.94
C LEU A 182 -2.06 -1.02 11.66
N GLN A 183 -1.52 -1.05 12.89
CA GLN A 183 -1.43 -2.28 13.69
C GLN A 183 -2.80 -2.88 14.00
N ALA A 184 -3.80 -2.06 14.32
CA ALA A 184 -5.16 -2.51 14.57
C ALA A 184 -5.78 -3.12 13.30
N ALA A 185 -5.60 -2.47 12.15
CA ALA A 185 -6.10 -2.94 10.85
C ALA A 185 -5.44 -4.24 10.35
N GLN A 186 -4.33 -4.64 10.98
CA GLN A 186 -3.61 -5.90 10.74
C GLN A 186 -4.00 -7.02 11.72
N ALA A 187 -4.54 -6.68 12.90
CA ALA A 187 -4.76 -7.64 13.99
C ALA A 187 -5.93 -8.60 13.75
N ASP A 188 -6.88 -8.25 12.87
CA ASP A 188 -8.10 -9.02 12.62
C ASP A 188 -7.84 -10.40 11.96
N GLU A 189 -6.67 -10.61 11.34
CA GLU A 189 -6.28 -11.94 10.82
C GLU A 189 -5.89 -12.95 11.92
N ARG A 190 -5.35 -12.48 13.05
CA ARG A 190 -4.92 -13.40 14.12
C ARG A 190 -6.12 -14.04 14.83
N GLN A 191 -7.29 -13.42 14.76
CA GLN A 191 -8.53 -13.94 15.35
C GLN A 191 -9.39 -14.75 14.37
N THR A 192 -9.20 -14.61 13.06
CA THR A 192 -9.96 -15.37 12.04
C THR A 192 -9.31 -16.70 11.63
N ARG A 193 -8.06 -16.99 12.04
CA ARG A 193 -7.51 -18.36 11.99
C ARG A 193 -8.15 -19.22 13.09
N ARG A 194 -9.19 -19.99 12.76
CA ARG A 194 -9.70 -21.06 13.64
C ARG A 194 -8.55 -22.03 13.99
N PRO A 195 -8.33 -22.36 15.28
CA PRO A 195 -7.42 -23.45 15.64
C PRO A 195 -8.13 -24.78 15.31
N GLY A 196 -7.81 -25.42 14.19
CA GLY A 196 -8.47 -26.68 13.84
C GLY A 196 -8.03 -27.43 12.59
N GLU A 197 -7.37 -26.79 11.61
CA GLU A 197 -6.92 -27.49 10.40
C GLU A 197 -5.41 -27.68 10.42
N GLY A 198 -4.98 -28.77 11.05
CA GLY A 198 -3.55 -29.12 11.09
C GLY A 198 -3.20 -30.21 12.11
N SER A 199 -3.72 -31.42 11.93
CA SER A 199 -2.95 -32.61 12.33
C SER A 199 -3.22 -33.75 11.36
N GLY A 200 -2.45 -33.75 10.26
CA GLY A 200 -2.20 -34.98 9.52
C GLY A 200 -1.47 -35.95 10.45
N SER A 201 -2.19 -36.98 10.92
CA SER A 201 -1.57 -38.12 11.59
C SER A 201 -0.93 -39.01 10.54
N LEU A 202 0.39 -38.89 10.43
CA LEU A 202 1.26 -39.95 9.93
C LEU A 202 1.33 -41.05 10.99
N ALA A 203 0.77 -42.22 10.70
CA ALA A 203 1.06 -43.44 11.45
C ALA A 203 1.43 -44.57 10.47
N ALA A 204 2.73 -44.83 10.46
CA ALA A 204 3.48 -46.01 10.04
C ALA A 204 2.68 -47.30 9.76
N GLY A 205 3.03 -47.95 8.63
CA GLY A 205 2.53 -49.27 8.29
C GLY A 205 3.18 -50.43 9.05
N ARG A 206 2.59 -51.63 8.89
CA ARG A 206 3.30 -52.90 8.76
C ARG A 206 2.37 -54.08 8.43
N THR A 207 2.73 -54.78 7.35
CA THR A 207 2.67 -56.24 7.08
C THR A 207 1.36 -56.98 6.78
N MET A 208 1.48 -57.78 5.71
CA MET A 208 0.59 -58.77 5.13
C MET A 208 0.04 -59.83 6.11
N ALA A 209 -1.22 -60.24 5.87
CA ALA A 209 -1.58 -61.66 5.75
C ALA A 209 -2.92 -61.78 4.99
N SER A 210 -2.93 -62.63 3.96
CA SER A 210 -4.12 -63.26 3.36
C SER A 210 -4.05 -64.77 3.65
N PRO A 211 -5.02 -65.62 3.28
CA PRO A 211 -6.47 -65.46 3.08
C PRO A 211 -7.27 -66.50 3.92
N ARG A 212 -8.62 -66.50 3.89
CA ARG A 212 -9.45 -67.70 3.66
C ARG A 212 -10.97 -67.44 3.83
N TRP A 213 -11.69 -67.89 2.79
CA TRP A 213 -13.14 -68.08 2.56
C TRP A 213 -14.02 -66.85 2.42
#